data_AF-A0A8G1VGD4-F1
#
_entry.id   AF-A0A8G1VGD4-F1
#
_cell.length_a   1.000
_cell.length_b   1.000
_cell.length_c   1.000
_cell.angle_alpha   90.00
_cell.angle_beta   90.00
_cell.angle_gamma   90.00
#
_symmetry.space_group_name_H-M   'P 1'
#
loop_
_entity.id
_entity.type
_entity.pdbx_description
1 polymer ?
#
loop_
_entity_poly.entity_id
_entity_poly.type
_entity_poly.pdbx_seq_one_letter_code
_entity_poly.pdbx_strand_id
1 'polypeptide(L)'
;MMDSIAQYRQQLVQLSSTVAEVSEEPSTMFSLLTSVFEEFDREFPTACANKLFASVVNSLSSLELEYGQSAIFSSVVSPTFPKYFRNMYGSSEAYVYFLLPHEVSSMSRLKRLLQAAPELLDNTDEINDLFSFYKESVVGLERETFVYQKARVDGSSAYQTLQMLSGEILRRERLIQSILQSDPVLAHLASMYIRGQIACYLSSERLRPSELA
;
A
#
# COMPACT_ATOMS: atom_id res chain seq x y z
N MET A 1 12.62 10.52 -13.89
CA MET A 1 11.54 9.99 -13.03
C MET A 1 10.87 11.13 -12.28
N MET A 2 11.58 11.87 -11.40
CA MET A 2 10.97 12.97 -10.64
C MET A 2 10.48 14.13 -11.52
N ASP A 3 11.27 14.54 -12.52
CA ASP A 3 10.82 15.54 -13.50
C ASP A 3 9.54 15.10 -14.24
N SER A 4 9.43 13.81 -14.52
CA SER A 4 8.27 13.21 -15.20
C SER A 4 7.03 13.15 -14.29
N ILE A 5 7.21 12.97 -12.97
CA ILE A 5 6.13 13.05 -11.97
C ILE A 5 5.65 14.51 -11.82
N ALA A 6 6.59 15.47 -11.78
CA ALA A 6 6.27 16.89 -11.71
C ALA A 6 5.52 17.38 -12.97
N GLN A 7 5.94 16.94 -14.15
CA GLN A 7 5.25 17.19 -15.44
C GLN A 7 3.83 16.61 -15.46
N TYR A 8 3.66 15.36 -15.01
CA TYR A 8 2.33 14.72 -14.89
C TYR A 8 1.38 15.55 -14.03
N ARG A 9 1.84 16.00 -12.85
CA ARG A 9 1.05 16.86 -11.97
C ARG A 9 0.67 18.18 -12.63
N GLN A 10 1.60 18.84 -13.32
CA GLN A 10 1.35 20.11 -14.01
C GLN A 10 0.30 19.96 -15.13
N GLN A 11 0.32 18.84 -15.87
CA GLN A 11 -0.67 18.58 -16.92
C GLN A 11 -2.07 18.25 -16.36
N LEU A 12 -2.18 17.51 -15.26
CA LEU A 12 -3.47 17.33 -14.56
C LEU A 12 -4.09 18.67 -14.14
N VAL A 13 -3.25 19.61 -13.68
CA VAL A 13 -3.68 20.97 -13.33
C VAL A 13 -4.08 21.75 -14.59
N GLN A 14 -3.32 21.64 -15.68
CA GLN A 14 -3.62 22.33 -16.96
C GLN A 14 -4.90 21.82 -17.63
N LEU A 15 -5.17 20.51 -17.60
CA LEU A 15 -6.42 19.91 -18.07
C LEU A 15 -7.65 20.45 -17.33
N SER A 16 -7.48 20.87 -16.06
CA SER A 16 -8.55 21.48 -15.26
C SER A 16 -8.80 22.96 -15.59
N SER A 17 -7.81 23.67 -16.15
CA SER A 17 -7.87 25.11 -16.41
C SER A 17 -8.06 25.47 -17.89
N THR A 18 -7.82 24.54 -18.82
CA THR A 18 -8.03 24.73 -20.25
C THR A 18 -8.07 23.37 -20.96
N VAL A 19 -9.11 23.11 -21.76
CA VAL A 19 -9.03 22.12 -22.85
C VAL A 19 -8.14 22.74 -23.92
N ALA A 20 -6.83 22.77 -23.67
CA ALA A 20 -5.84 23.20 -24.65
C ALA A 20 -5.02 21.98 -25.03
N GLU A 21 -4.94 21.73 -26.34
CA GLU A 21 -4.17 20.65 -26.96
C GLU A 21 -2.75 20.65 -26.41
N VAL A 22 -2.41 19.63 -25.62
CA VAL A 22 -1.05 19.40 -25.15
C VAL A 22 -0.25 18.93 -26.36
N SER A 23 0.57 19.83 -26.91
CA SER A 23 1.29 19.64 -28.17
C SER A 23 2.67 18.97 -28.03
N GLU A 24 2.96 18.35 -26.89
CA GLU A 24 4.19 17.56 -26.69
C GLU A 24 3.85 16.08 -26.53
N GLU A 25 4.60 15.22 -27.22
CA GLU A 25 4.43 13.77 -27.07
C GLU A 25 4.64 13.40 -25.58
N PRO A 26 3.65 12.76 -24.94
CA PRO A 26 3.78 12.36 -23.56
C PRO A 26 4.95 11.40 -23.40
N SER A 27 5.77 11.60 -22.36
CA SER A 27 6.84 10.66 -22.03
C SER A 27 6.32 9.22 -21.92
N THR A 28 7.14 8.21 -22.22
CA THR A 28 6.72 6.79 -22.16
C THR A 28 6.10 6.41 -20.80
N MET A 29 6.61 6.98 -19.71
CA MET A 29 6.07 6.79 -18.36
C MET A 29 4.66 7.35 -18.23
N PHE A 30 4.38 8.50 -18.84
CA PHE A 30 3.05 9.10 -18.87
C PHE A 30 2.06 8.22 -19.63
N SER A 31 2.44 7.75 -20.82
CA SER A 31 1.56 6.86 -21.61
C SER A 31 1.22 5.57 -20.87
N LEU A 32 2.19 5.01 -20.13
CA LEU A 32 1.94 3.85 -19.27
C LEU A 32 0.99 4.19 -18.11
N LEU A 33 1.19 5.30 -17.42
CA LEU A 33 0.28 5.72 -16.34
C LEU A 33 -1.14 5.94 -16.86
N THR A 34 -1.31 6.61 -18.00
CA THR A 34 -2.60 6.79 -18.65
C THR A 34 -3.25 5.44 -18.97
N SER A 35 -2.51 4.50 -19.55
CA SER A 35 -3.06 3.16 -19.81
C SER A 35 -3.52 2.47 -18.53
N VAL A 36 -2.76 2.55 -17.43
CA VAL A 36 -3.15 1.96 -16.14
C VAL A 36 -4.44 2.58 -15.61
N PHE A 37 -4.63 3.89 -15.75
CA PHE A 37 -5.86 4.55 -15.32
C PHE A 37 -7.07 4.18 -16.18
N GLU A 38 -6.88 4.04 -17.49
CA GLU A 38 -7.92 3.51 -18.38
C GLU A 38 -8.31 2.07 -18.02
N GLU A 39 -7.35 1.25 -17.59
CA GLU A 39 -7.65 -0.10 -17.08
C GLU A 39 -8.42 -0.03 -15.76
N PHE A 40 -8.08 0.88 -14.85
CA PHE A 40 -8.85 1.05 -13.61
C PHE A 40 -10.30 1.42 -13.89
N ASP A 41 -10.56 2.35 -14.82
CA ASP A 41 -11.91 2.73 -15.20
C ASP A 41 -12.68 1.62 -15.93
N ARG A 42 -11.98 0.71 -16.60
CA ARG A 42 -12.56 -0.44 -17.30
C ARG A 42 -12.95 -1.56 -16.34
N GLU A 43 -12.10 -1.86 -15.35
CA GLU A 43 -12.25 -3.04 -14.48
C GLU A 43 -12.93 -2.73 -13.14
N PHE A 44 -12.97 -1.46 -12.72
CA PHE A 44 -13.46 -1.08 -11.39
C PHE A 44 -14.57 -0.01 -11.43
N PRO A 45 -15.55 -0.09 -10.51
CA PRO A 45 -16.51 1.00 -10.33
C PRO A 45 -15.80 2.32 -10.05
N THR A 46 -16.37 3.43 -10.51
CA THR A 46 -15.78 4.79 -10.39
C THR A 46 -15.26 5.11 -8.98
N ALA A 47 -15.99 4.72 -7.93
CA ALA A 47 -15.55 4.97 -6.56
C ALA A 47 -14.26 4.21 -6.19
N CYS A 48 -14.08 2.98 -6.70
CA CYS A 48 -12.85 2.20 -6.54
C CYS A 48 -11.76 2.73 -7.47
N ALA A 49 -12.06 3.01 -8.74
CA ALA A 49 -11.10 3.56 -9.70
C ALA A 49 -10.47 4.86 -9.19
N ASN A 50 -11.27 5.77 -8.63
CA ASN A 50 -10.78 7.00 -7.99
C ASN A 50 -9.81 6.73 -6.82
N LYS A 51 -10.03 5.66 -6.06
CA LYS A 51 -9.15 5.26 -4.95
C LYS A 51 -7.84 4.64 -5.44
N LEU A 52 -7.91 3.83 -6.49
CA LEU A 52 -6.73 3.29 -7.16
C LEU A 52 -5.87 4.41 -7.76
N PHE A 53 -6.51 5.36 -8.46
CA PHE A 53 -5.85 6.56 -8.98
C PHE A 53 -5.14 7.36 -7.88
N ALA A 54 -5.86 7.67 -6.79
CA ALA A 54 -5.30 8.41 -5.66
C ALA A 54 -4.10 7.67 -5.04
N SER A 55 -4.16 6.34 -4.93
CA SER A 55 -3.08 5.52 -4.41
C SER A 55 -1.83 5.57 -5.29
N VAL A 56 -1.97 5.56 -6.61
CA VAL A 56 -0.84 5.73 -7.55
C VAL A 56 -0.19 7.09 -7.38
N VAL A 57 -0.98 8.17 -7.35
CA VAL A 57 -0.47 9.54 -7.17
C VAL A 57 0.28 9.69 -5.84
N ASN A 58 -0.28 9.13 -4.76
CA ASN A 58 0.35 9.14 -3.45
C ASN A 58 1.67 8.34 -3.44
N SER A 59 1.69 7.19 -4.12
CA SER A 59 2.90 6.35 -4.24
C SER A 59 4.01 7.07 -5.01
N LEU A 60 3.69 7.73 -6.13
CA LEU A 60 4.64 8.54 -6.89
C LEU A 60 5.22 9.69 -6.05
N SER A 61 4.37 10.36 -5.27
CA SER A 61 4.79 11.43 -4.36
C SER A 61 5.70 10.90 -3.23
N SER A 62 5.46 9.67 -2.78
CA SER A 62 6.26 9.02 -1.75
C SER A 62 7.64 8.60 -2.24
N LEU A 63 7.73 8.12 -3.48
CA LEU A 63 9.01 7.77 -4.12
C LEU A 63 9.96 8.97 -4.21
N GLU A 64 9.44 10.18 -4.40
CA GLU A 64 10.24 11.41 -4.37
C GLU A 64 10.88 11.63 -3.00
N LEU A 65 10.13 11.39 -1.93
CA LEU A 65 10.58 11.54 -0.56
C LEU A 65 11.60 10.47 -0.17
N GLU A 66 11.41 9.23 -0.62
CA GLU A 66 12.37 8.14 -0.40
C GLU A 66 13.68 8.37 -1.16
N TYR A 67 13.61 8.78 -2.44
CA TYR A 67 14.80 9.05 -3.26
C TYR A 67 15.62 10.22 -2.71
N GLY A 68 14.95 11.22 -2.15
CA GLY A 68 15.61 12.41 -1.60
C GLY A 68 16.26 12.22 -0.23
N GLN A 69 16.01 11.13 0.51
CA GLN A 69 16.30 11.10 1.95
C GLN A 69 16.80 9.76 2.52
N SER A 70 17.97 9.28 2.08
CA SER A 70 18.64 8.16 2.78
C SER A 70 19.11 8.46 4.23
N ALA A 71 18.73 9.59 4.86
CA ALA A 71 19.28 9.99 6.17
C ALA A 71 18.41 10.82 7.15
N ILE A 72 17.16 11.23 6.84
CA ILE A 72 16.60 12.45 7.47
C ILE A 72 15.68 12.21 8.70
N PHE A 73 15.14 11.01 8.93
CA PHE A 73 14.18 10.78 10.01
C PHE A 73 14.79 10.29 11.35
N SER A 74 16.10 10.44 11.54
CA SER A 74 16.81 10.00 12.75
C SER A 74 16.34 10.68 14.05
N SER A 75 15.52 11.73 13.96
CA SER A 75 15.01 12.53 15.08
C SER A 75 13.49 12.41 15.34
N VAL A 76 12.79 11.44 14.77
CA VAL A 76 11.32 11.36 14.86
C VAL A 76 10.84 11.28 16.32
N VAL A 77 10.08 12.31 16.73
CA VAL A 77 9.52 12.45 18.08
C VAL A 77 8.07 11.95 18.18
N SER A 78 7.34 11.87 17.06
CA SER A 78 5.91 11.54 17.07
C SER A 78 5.65 10.02 17.12
N PRO A 79 4.87 9.52 18.11
CA PRO A 79 4.39 8.14 18.18
C PRO A 79 3.70 7.60 16.93
N THR A 80 3.07 8.48 16.16
CA THR A 80 2.25 8.12 15.00
C THR A 80 2.98 8.24 13.66
N PHE A 81 4.18 8.83 13.65
CA PHE A 81 4.93 9.05 12.42
C PHE A 81 5.25 7.75 11.67
N PRO A 82 5.73 6.65 12.30
CA PRO A 82 6.05 5.43 11.57
C PRO A 82 4.86 4.92 10.75
N LYS A 83 3.65 4.98 11.32
CA LYS A 83 2.44 4.55 10.65
C LYS A 83 2.01 5.50 9.53
N TYR A 84 2.06 6.81 9.78
CA TYR A 84 1.78 7.82 8.75
C TYR A 84 2.71 7.65 7.55
N PHE A 85 4.02 7.53 7.81
CA PHE A 85 5.03 7.38 6.77
C PHE A 85 4.83 6.06 6.01
N ARG A 86 4.56 4.94 6.70
CA ARG A 86 4.27 3.64 6.09
C ARG A 86 3.06 3.64 5.17
N ASN A 87 2.00 4.36 5.53
CA ASN A 87 0.79 4.51 4.71
C ASN A 87 1.06 5.33 3.43
N MET A 88 2.09 6.17 3.45
CA MET A 88 2.48 7.01 2.32
C MET A 88 3.07 6.14 1.18
N TYR A 89 4.11 5.36 1.49
CA TYR A 89 4.84 4.57 0.49
C TYR A 89 4.31 3.14 0.28
N GLY A 90 3.41 2.67 1.14
CA GLY A 90 2.98 1.27 1.17
C GLY A 90 2.11 0.77 0.03
N SER A 91 1.42 1.69 -0.65
CA SER A 91 0.41 1.39 -1.67
C SER A 91 -0.68 0.41 -1.23
N SER A 92 -0.87 0.18 0.08
CA SER A 92 -1.87 -0.76 0.61
C SER A 92 -3.29 -0.41 0.17
N GLU A 93 -3.58 0.87 -0.02
CA GLU A 93 -4.90 1.32 -0.51
C GLU A 93 -5.23 0.72 -1.88
N ALA A 94 -4.30 0.72 -2.83
CA ALA A 94 -4.53 0.09 -4.12
C ALA A 94 -4.89 -1.40 -3.97
N TYR A 95 -4.11 -2.16 -3.20
CA TYR A 95 -4.34 -3.58 -3.00
C TYR A 95 -5.69 -3.92 -2.38
N VAL A 96 -6.15 -3.10 -1.43
CA VAL A 96 -7.46 -3.30 -0.78
C VAL A 96 -8.61 -3.02 -1.75
N TYR A 97 -8.52 -1.98 -2.58
CA TYR A 97 -9.57 -1.66 -3.54
C TYR A 97 -9.60 -2.61 -4.75
N PHE A 98 -8.52 -3.33 -5.04
CA PHE A 98 -8.52 -4.44 -6.01
C PHE A 98 -9.45 -5.59 -5.61
N LEU A 99 -9.90 -5.68 -4.36
CA LEU A 99 -10.88 -6.70 -3.93
C LEU A 99 -12.29 -6.47 -4.47
N LEU A 100 -12.55 -5.33 -5.10
CA LEU A 100 -13.90 -4.95 -5.53
C LEU A 100 -13.99 -4.54 -7.01
N PRO A 101 -13.62 -5.41 -7.96
CA PRO A 101 -13.83 -5.18 -9.38
C PRO A 101 -15.32 -5.23 -9.74
N HIS A 102 -15.65 -4.80 -10.96
CA HIS A 102 -17.03 -4.65 -11.43
C HIS A 102 -17.89 -5.90 -11.17
N GLU A 103 -17.35 -7.09 -11.42
CA GLU A 103 -18.05 -8.39 -11.36
C GLU A 103 -18.64 -8.69 -9.98
N VAL A 104 -17.97 -8.25 -8.91
CA VAL A 104 -18.37 -8.55 -7.53
C VAL A 104 -18.88 -7.31 -6.78
N SER A 105 -18.67 -6.13 -7.35
CA SER A 105 -18.97 -4.85 -6.71
C SER A 105 -20.47 -4.62 -6.48
N SER A 106 -20.78 -3.96 -5.37
CA SER A 106 -22.08 -3.35 -5.12
C SER A 106 -21.91 -2.20 -4.12
N MET A 107 -22.86 -1.26 -4.09
CA MET A 107 -22.82 -0.16 -3.12
C MET A 107 -22.82 -0.66 -1.65
N SER A 108 -23.52 -1.78 -1.38
CA SER A 108 -23.48 -2.47 -0.09
C SER A 108 -22.07 -2.96 0.25
N ARG A 109 -21.42 -3.66 -0.69
CA ARG A 109 -20.06 -4.18 -0.48
C ARG A 109 -19.04 -3.08 -0.33
N LEU A 110 -19.15 -2.01 -1.11
CA LEU A 110 -18.26 -0.86 -0.96
C LEU A 110 -18.36 -0.26 0.44
N LYS A 111 -19.58 -0.06 0.98
CA LYS A 111 -19.77 0.45 2.35
C LYS A 111 -19.21 -0.48 3.43
N ARG A 112 -19.20 -1.79 3.19
CA ARG A 112 -18.59 -2.77 4.11
C ARG A 112 -17.08 -2.80 3.99
N LEU A 113 -16.57 -2.77 2.77
CA LEU A 113 -15.15 -2.65 2.49
C LEU A 113 -14.58 -1.39 3.13
N LEU A 114 -15.28 -0.25 3.04
CA LEU A 114 -14.88 1.00 3.71
C LEU A 114 -14.75 0.87 5.23
N GLN A 115 -15.58 0.06 5.88
CA GLN A 115 -15.46 -0.21 7.32
C GLN A 115 -14.29 -1.14 7.64
N ALA A 116 -14.02 -2.13 6.78
CA ALA A 116 -12.90 -3.07 6.96
C ALA A 116 -11.57 -2.50 6.46
N ALA A 117 -11.58 -1.46 5.62
CA ALA A 117 -10.42 -0.93 4.93
C ALA A 117 -9.28 -0.55 5.88
N PRO A 118 -9.49 0.21 6.98
CA PRO A 118 -8.39 0.55 7.89
C PRO A 118 -7.64 -0.68 8.41
N GLU A 119 -8.37 -1.75 8.75
CA GLU A 119 -7.78 -2.99 9.23
C GLU A 119 -7.08 -3.77 8.11
N LEU A 120 -7.65 -3.77 6.89
CA LEU A 120 -7.05 -4.42 5.74
C LEU A 120 -5.75 -3.72 5.30
N LEU A 121 -5.73 -2.38 5.27
CA LEU A 121 -4.54 -1.60 4.93
C LEU A 121 -3.39 -1.91 5.89
N ASP A 122 -3.69 -1.85 7.19
CA ASP A 122 -2.73 -2.15 8.22
C ASP A 122 -2.27 -3.60 8.14
N ASN A 123 -3.18 -4.55 7.91
CA ASN A 123 -2.82 -5.96 7.76
C ASN A 123 -1.89 -6.20 6.56
N THR A 124 -2.19 -5.59 5.40
CA THR A 124 -1.35 -5.65 4.19
C THR A 124 0.07 -5.16 4.47
N ASP A 125 0.18 -4.02 5.17
CA ASP A 125 1.46 -3.39 5.46
C ASP A 125 2.26 -4.17 6.52
N GLU A 126 1.60 -4.58 7.60
CA GLU A 126 2.20 -5.33 8.70
C GLU A 126 2.69 -6.72 8.25
N ILE A 127 1.93 -7.41 7.38
CA ILE A 127 2.39 -8.67 6.76
C ILE A 127 3.64 -8.41 5.91
N ASN A 128 3.64 -7.34 5.11
CA ASN A 128 4.83 -7.01 4.32
C ASN A 128 6.05 -6.76 5.21
N ASP A 129 5.92 -5.91 6.23
CA ASP A 129 7.01 -5.55 7.14
C ASP A 129 7.54 -6.77 7.93
N LEU A 130 6.66 -7.71 8.30
CA LEU A 130 7.05 -8.94 8.99
C LEU A 130 7.86 -9.87 8.07
N PHE A 131 7.37 -10.12 6.86
CA PHE A 131 8.00 -11.06 5.93
C PHE A 131 9.21 -10.46 5.18
N SER A 132 9.26 -9.15 5.02
CA SER A 132 10.40 -8.46 4.40
C SER A 132 11.56 -8.22 5.36
N PHE A 133 11.32 -8.27 6.69
CA PHE A 133 12.33 -7.96 7.70
C PHE A 133 13.64 -8.74 7.49
N TYR A 134 13.57 -10.03 7.18
CA TYR A 134 14.77 -10.85 6.98
C TYR A 134 15.65 -10.32 5.84
N LYS A 135 15.07 -10.11 4.65
CA LYS A 135 15.84 -9.60 3.50
C LYS A 135 16.35 -8.18 3.74
N GLU A 136 15.57 -7.32 4.40
CA GLU A 136 15.86 -5.88 4.54
C GLU A 136 16.88 -5.62 5.64
N SER A 137 16.73 -6.34 6.75
CA SER A 137 17.37 -5.97 8.01
C SER A 137 18.40 -6.99 8.51
N VAL A 138 18.18 -8.29 8.23
CA VAL A 138 19.10 -9.35 8.64
C VAL A 138 20.17 -9.57 7.59
N VAL A 139 19.77 -9.77 6.34
CA VAL A 139 20.71 -9.84 5.21
C VAL A 139 21.07 -8.45 4.70
N GLY A 140 20.07 -7.58 4.56
CA GLY A 140 20.26 -6.21 4.15
C GLY A 140 20.71 -5.29 5.27
N LEU A 141 21.01 -4.04 4.88
CA LEU A 141 21.48 -2.99 5.77
C LEU A 141 20.41 -1.92 6.03
N GLU A 142 19.15 -2.18 5.65
CA GLU A 142 18.07 -1.21 5.79
C GLU A 142 17.71 -1.05 7.28
N ARG A 143 17.75 0.19 7.77
CA ARG A 143 17.42 0.54 9.18
C ARG A 143 16.36 1.63 9.31
N GLU A 144 15.86 2.13 8.18
CA GLU A 144 14.76 3.09 8.11
C GLU A 144 13.43 2.41 7.76
N THR A 145 13.30 1.10 8.00
CA THR A 145 12.06 0.33 7.82
C THR A 145 11.04 0.67 8.92
N PHE A 146 9.76 0.36 8.68
CA PHE A 146 8.71 0.55 9.68
C PHE A 146 9.04 -0.10 11.03
N VAL A 147 9.60 -1.32 11.03
CA VAL A 147 9.96 -2.05 12.24
C VAL A 147 10.95 -1.27 13.09
N TYR A 148 12.01 -0.73 12.49
CA TYR A 148 13.00 0.08 13.21
C TYR A 148 12.45 1.45 13.61
N GLN A 149 11.69 2.12 12.73
CA GLN A 149 11.04 3.37 13.06
C GLN A 149 10.11 3.22 14.28
N LYS A 150 9.29 2.18 14.31
CA LYS A 150 8.37 1.86 15.41
C LYS A 150 9.12 1.50 16.69
N ALA A 151 10.15 0.65 16.59
CA ALA A 151 10.98 0.28 17.72
C ALA A 151 11.64 1.50 18.40
N ARG A 152 12.21 2.42 17.60
CA ARG A 152 12.82 3.66 18.11
C ARG A 152 11.83 4.52 18.87
N VAL A 153 10.66 4.73 18.29
CA VAL A 153 9.63 5.61 18.84
C VAL A 153 8.98 5.02 20.10
N ASP A 154 8.84 3.70 20.18
CA ASP A 154 8.28 3.01 21.35
C ASP A 154 9.32 2.72 22.44
N GLY A 155 10.61 2.97 22.20
CA GLY A 155 11.68 2.56 23.09
C GLY A 155 11.79 1.03 23.24
N SER A 156 11.42 0.28 22.20
CA SER A 156 11.40 -1.18 22.18
C SER A 156 12.47 -1.75 21.25
N SER A 157 12.68 -3.07 21.29
CA SER A 157 13.56 -3.77 20.34
C SER A 157 12.82 -4.14 19.05
N ALA A 158 13.55 -4.29 17.94
CA ALA A 158 12.98 -4.79 16.70
C ALA A 158 12.28 -6.15 16.88
N TYR A 159 12.82 -7.04 17.73
CA TYR A 159 12.19 -8.31 18.09
C TYR A 159 10.81 -8.11 18.74
N GLN A 160 10.70 -7.21 19.72
CA GLN A 160 9.41 -6.90 20.36
C GLN A 160 8.41 -6.32 19.36
N THR A 161 8.86 -5.45 18.45
CA THR A 161 8.02 -4.92 17.38
C THR A 161 7.51 -6.02 16.45
N LEU A 162 8.36 -6.96 16.01
CA LEU A 162 7.95 -8.10 15.17
C LEU A 162 6.95 -9.03 15.88
N GLN A 163 7.16 -9.26 17.18
CA GLN A 163 6.24 -10.06 18.00
C GLN A 163 4.87 -9.36 18.12
N MET A 164 4.86 -8.04 18.34
CA MET A 164 3.65 -7.23 18.34
C MET A 164 2.94 -7.31 16.98
N LEU A 165 3.66 -7.12 15.87
CA LEU A 165 3.09 -7.20 14.52
C LEU A 165 2.42 -8.55 14.26
N SER A 166 3.06 -9.64 14.65
CA SER A 166 2.48 -10.99 14.52
C SER A 166 1.15 -11.12 15.26
N GLY A 167 1.04 -10.53 16.45
CA GLY A 167 -0.21 -10.49 17.22
C GLY A 167 -1.29 -9.61 16.59
N GLU A 168 -0.90 -8.43 16.10
CA GLU A 168 -1.80 -7.49 15.43
C GLU A 168 -2.38 -8.08 14.14
N ILE A 169 -1.58 -8.72 13.30
CA ILE A 169 -2.04 -9.39 12.07
C ILE A 169 -3.20 -10.35 12.37
N LEU A 170 -3.06 -11.21 13.38
CA LEU A 170 -4.09 -12.17 13.79
C LEU A 170 -5.31 -11.49 14.43
N ARG A 171 -5.12 -10.39 15.15
CA ARG A 171 -6.23 -9.59 15.72
C ARG A 171 -7.04 -8.93 14.60
N ARG A 172 -6.36 -8.32 13.62
CA ARG A 172 -6.96 -7.63 12.47
C ARG A 172 -7.71 -8.60 11.58
N GLU A 173 -7.15 -9.77 11.27
CA GLU A 173 -7.85 -10.79 10.48
C GLU A 173 -9.21 -11.15 11.11
N ARG A 174 -9.25 -11.40 12.43
CA ARG A 174 -10.50 -11.69 13.15
C ARG A 174 -11.48 -10.52 13.10
N LEU A 175 -11.00 -9.29 13.26
CA LEU A 175 -11.84 -8.09 13.20
C LEU A 175 -12.41 -7.89 11.79
N ILE A 176 -11.60 -8.05 10.75
CA ILE A 176 -12.02 -8.01 9.34
C ILE A 176 -13.14 -9.02 9.11
N GLN A 177 -12.97 -10.27 9.54
CA GLN A 177 -14.01 -11.29 9.41
C GLN A 177 -15.29 -10.92 10.18
N SER A 178 -15.18 -10.32 11.36
CA SER A 178 -16.33 -9.83 12.12
C SER A 178 -17.06 -8.69 11.41
N ILE A 179 -16.35 -7.75 10.78
CA ILE A 179 -16.94 -6.63 10.03
C ILE A 179 -17.66 -7.15 8.78
N LEU A 180 -17.07 -8.15 8.12
CA LEU A 180 -17.54 -8.68 6.85
C LEU A 180 -18.49 -9.87 6.98
N GLN A 181 -18.79 -10.35 8.20
CA GLN A 181 -19.56 -11.59 8.44
C GLN A 181 -20.91 -11.67 7.69
N SER A 182 -21.56 -10.53 7.47
CA SER A 182 -22.85 -10.45 6.78
C SER A 182 -22.73 -10.39 5.24
N ASP A 183 -21.52 -10.40 4.69
CA ASP A 183 -21.25 -10.47 3.26
C ASP A 183 -20.23 -11.58 2.98
N PRO A 184 -20.69 -12.84 2.83
CA PRO A 184 -19.81 -14.00 2.70
C PRO A 184 -18.85 -13.91 1.51
N VAL A 185 -19.26 -13.24 0.42
CA VAL A 185 -18.42 -13.04 -0.77
C VAL A 185 -17.24 -12.14 -0.41
N LEU A 186 -17.51 -10.97 0.19
CA LEU A 186 -16.45 -10.04 0.54
C LEU A 186 -15.55 -10.58 1.67
N ALA A 187 -16.13 -11.28 2.66
CA ALA A 187 -15.37 -11.96 3.70
C ALA A 187 -14.41 -13.01 3.14
N HIS A 188 -14.88 -13.78 2.13
CA HIS A 188 -14.06 -14.75 1.43
C HIS A 188 -12.93 -14.08 0.63
N LEU A 189 -13.23 -13.02 -0.14
CA LEU A 189 -12.22 -12.27 -0.90
C LEU A 189 -11.13 -11.70 0.02
N ALA A 190 -11.53 -11.10 1.15
CA ALA A 190 -10.58 -10.59 2.14
C ALA A 190 -9.70 -11.70 2.74
N SER A 191 -10.28 -12.86 3.09
CA SER A 191 -9.52 -14.00 3.61
C SER A 191 -8.55 -14.56 2.57
N MET A 192 -9.00 -14.71 1.33
CA MET A 192 -8.18 -15.19 0.22
C MET A 192 -7.04 -14.23 -0.10
N TYR A 193 -7.28 -12.93 -0.01
CA TYR A 193 -6.25 -11.91 -0.18
C TYR A 193 -5.14 -12.01 0.87
N ILE A 194 -5.51 -12.04 2.16
CA ILE A 194 -4.54 -12.16 3.27
C ILE A 194 -3.72 -13.44 3.14
N ARG A 195 -4.38 -14.58 2.91
CA ARG A 195 -3.71 -15.88 2.73
C ARG A 195 -2.85 -15.90 1.48
N GLY A 196 -3.33 -15.32 0.39
CA GLY A 196 -2.62 -15.23 -0.88
C GLY A 196 -1.35 -14.39 -0.77
N GLN A 197 -1.40 -13.28 -0.02
CA GLN A 197 -0.22 -12.45 0.27
C GLN A 197 0.84 -13.26 1.03
N ILE A 198 0.46 -13.93 2.11
CA ILE A 198 1.37 -14.78 2.89
C ILE A 198 1.97 -15.90 2.02
N ALA A 199 1.14 -16.60 1.24
CA ALA A 199 1.59 -17.66 0.36
C ALA A 199 2.57 -17.16 -0.71
N CYS A 200 2.28 -15.99 -1.31
CA CYS A 200 3.17 -15.33 -2.26
C CYS A 200 4.53 -15.03 -1.62
N TYR A 201 4.54 -14.51 -0.39
CA TYR A 201 5.76 -14.17 0.32
C TYR A 201 6.60 -15.38 0.71
N LEU A 202 5.95 -16.45 1.19
CA LEU A 202 6.61 -17.73 1.47
C LEU A 202 7.16 -18.41 0.22
N SER A 203 6.63 -18.08 -0.95
CA SER A 203 7.08 -18.62 -2.25
C SER A 203 8.04 -17.68 -2.99
N SER A 204 8.31 -16.49 -2.45
CA SER A 204 9.07 -15.45 -3.15
C SER A 204 10.57 -15.60 -2.89
N GLU A 205 11.34 -15.93 -3.93
CA GLU A 205 12.81 -15.93 -3.86
C GLU A 205 13.36 -14.58 -3.37
N ARG A 206 12.68 -13.47 -3.74
CA ARG A 206 13.03 -12.11 -3.32
C ARG A 206 13.09 -11.96 -1.79
N LEU A 207 12.20 -12.63 -1.06
CA LEU A 207 12.13 -12.55 0.39
C LEU A 207 13.01 -13.58 1.10
N ARG A 208 13.61 -14.51 0.35
CA ARG A 208 14.54 -15.53 0.83
C ARG A 208 14.01 -16.40 1.98
N PRO A 209 12.73 -16.84 1.96
CA PRO A 209 12.17 -17.66 3.04
C PRO A 209 12.86 -19.03 3.16
N SER A 210 13.44 -19.54 2.07
CA SER A 210 14.20 -20.81 2.04
C SER A 210 15.45 -20.81 2.91
N GLU A 211 15.96 -19.65 3.31
CA GLU A 211 17.15 -19.53 4.17
C GLU A 211 16.81 -19.57 5.68
N LEU A 212 15.51 -19.54 6.01
CA LEU A 212 14.99 -19.61 7.37
C LEU A 212 14.50 -21.03 7.76
N ALA A 213 14.53 -21.97 6.81
CA ALA A 213 14.03 -23.33 6.95
C ALA A 213 15.07 -24.31 7.52
#